data_AF-A0A967Z5T0-F1
#
_entry.id   AF-A0A967Z5T0-F1
#
_cell.length_a   1.000
_cell.length_b   1.000
_cell.length_c   1.000
_cell.angle_alpha   90.00
_cell.angle_beta   90.00
_cell.angle_gamma   90.00
#
_symmetry.space_group_name_H-M   'P 1'
#
loop_
_entity.id
_entity.type
_entity.pdbx_description
1 polymer ?
#
loop_
_entity_poly.entity_id
_entity_poly.type
_entity_poly.pdbx_seq_one_letter_code
_entity_poly.pdbx_strand_id
1 'polypeptide(L)' 'MQPFNLMGWVEKNKDRLMPPVANETIFKGNDNFIVMVSGGPNSRKDYHYNESEELFLQLKGDIKIKLYW' A
#
# COMPACT_ATOMS: atom_id res chain seq x y z
N MET A 1 16.95 -10.40 -2.29
CA MET A 1 16.41 -10.14 -3.64
C MET A 1 17.29 -9.13 -4.35
N GLN A 2 17.33 -9.16 -5.69
CA GLN A 2 17.98 -8.11 -6.48
C GLN A 2 17.09 -6.85 -6.55
N PRO A 3 17.67 -5.65 -6.71
CA PRO A 3 16.91 -4.43 -6.95
C PRO A 3 16.02 -4.54 -8.18
N PHE A 4 14.88 -3.85 -8.19
CA PHE A 4 13.95 -3.84 -9.31
C PHE A 4 13.32 -2.45 -9.50
N ASN A 5 12.74 -2.21 -10.68
CA ASN A 5 12.02 -0.98 -10.98
C ASN A 5 10.63 -1.00 -10.31
N LEU A 6 10.44 -0.15 -9.31
CA LEU A 6 9.19 -0.07 -8.54
C LEU A 6 7.98 0.27 -9.42
N MET A 7 8.07 1.28 -10.29
CA MET A 7 6.94 1.68 -11.14
C MET A 7 6.60 0.60 -12.18
N GLY A 8 7.60 -0.13 -12.68
CA GLY A 8 7.39 -1.28 -13.54
C GLY A 8 6.71 -2.45 -12.81
N TRP A 9 6.98 -2.63 -11.52
CA TRP A 9 6.25 -3.60 -10.69
C TRP A 9 4.81 -3.15 -10.44
N VAL A 10 4.56 -1.86 -10.19
CA VAL A 10 3.20 -1.31 -10.00
C VAL A 10 2.34 -1.54 -11.24
N GLU A 11 2.86 -1.25 -12.44
CA GLU A 11 2.10 -1.47 -13.68
C GLU A 11 1.76 -2.96 -13.89
N LYS A 12 2.70 -3.85 -13.59
CA LYS A 12 2.49 -5.31 -13.69
C LYS A 12 1.47 -5.86 -12.70
N ASN A 13 1.19 -5.16 -11.59
CA ASN A 13 0.26 -5.59 -10.54
C ASN A 13 -1.00 -4.70 -10.49
N LYS A 14 -1.23 -3.85 -11.50
CA LYS A 14 -2.33 -2.88 -11.54
C LYS A 14 -3.70 -3.50 -11.29
N ASP A 15 -3.92 -4.72 -11.77
CA ASP A 15 -5.14 -5.52 -11.60
C ASP A 15 -5.43 -5.86 -10.12
N ARG A 16 -4.39 -5.95 -9.30
CA ARG A 16 -4.50 -6.21 -7.85
C ARG A 16 -4.57 -4.92 -7.03
N LEU A 17 -4.16 -3.80 -7.63
CA LEU A 17 -4.20 -2.46 -7.05
C LEU A 17 -5.54 -1.73 -7.33
N MET A 18 -6.58 -2.49 -7.68
CA MET A 18 -7.95 -2.00 -7.83
C MET A 18 -8.93 -2.91 -7.08
N PRO A 19 -10.20 -2.49 -6.88
CA PRO A 19 -11.20 -3.33 -6.25
C PRO A 19 -11.35 -4.70 -6.94
N PRO A 20 -11.54 -5.79 -6.18
CA PRO A 20 -11.85 -5.82 -4.74
C PRO A 20 -10.64 -5.86 -3.79
N VAL A 21 -9.40 -5.98 -4.29
CA VAL A 21 -8.21 -6.19 -3.45
C VAL A 21 -7.57 -4.87 -3.05
N ALA A 22 -7.30 -4.00 -4.02
CA ALA A 22 -6.81 -2.63 -3.87
C ALA A 22 -5.49 -2.45 -3.09
N ASN A 23 -4.74 -3.52 -2.78
CA ASN A 23 -3.39 -3.45 -2.20
C ASN A 23 -2.61 -4.74 -2.48
N GLU A 24 -1.28 -4.65 -2.51
CA GLU A 24 -0.41 -5.83 -2.60
C GLU A 24 0.90 -5.64 -1.85
N THR A 25 1.30 -6.67 -1.09
CA THR A 25 2.61 -6.76 -0.43
C THR A 25 3.70 -7.16 -1.43
N ILE A 26 4.78 -6.38 -1.49
CA ILE A 26 5.91 -6.60 -2.40
C ILE A 26 6.73 -7.83 -1.99
N PHE A 27 7.09 -7.91 -0.70
CA PHE A 27 7.96 -8.97 -0.16
C PHE A 27 7.15 -9.91 0.74
N LYS A 28 6.73 -11.05 0.17
CA LYS A 28 5.95 -12.06 0.90
C LYS A 28 6.87 -12.83 1.86
N GLY A 29 6.41 -13.04 3.10
CA GLY A 29 7.16 -13.79 4.11
C GLY A 29 8.37 -13.06 4.68
N ASN A 30 8.40 -11.73 4.61
CA ASN A 30 9.40 -10.92 5.31
C ASN A 30 8.90 -10.56 6.70
N ASP A 31 9.63 -10.98 7.74
CA ASP A 31 9.19 -10.81 9.13
C ASP A 31 9.54 -9.43 9.70
N ASN A 32 10.48 -8.71 9.08
CA ASN A 32 11.00 -7.45 9.63
C ASN A 32 10.22 -6.22 9.14
N PHE A 33 9.81 -6.20 7.87
CA PHE A 33 9.13 -5.07 7.26
C PHE A 33 8.04 -5.53 6.32
N ILE A 34 6.84 -4.96 6.50
CA ILE A 34 5.75 -5.10 5.55
C ILE A 34 5.85 -3.94 4.57
N VAL A 35 6.27 -4.24 3.33
CA VAL A 35 6.32 -3.25 2.24
C VAL A 35 5.17 -3.55 1.29
N MET A 36 4.23 -2.61 1.18
CA MET A 36 3.03 -2.77 0.36
C MET A 36 2.79 -1.55 -0.54
N VAL A 37 2.09 -1.78 -1.65
CA VAL A 37 1.52 -0.72 -2.49
C VAL A 37 0.01 -0.79 -2.37
N SER A 38 -0.60 0.34 -2.06
CA SER A 38 -2.06 0.49 -2.01
C SER A 38 -2.55 1.27 -3.22
N GLY A 39 -3.63 0.80 -3.82
CA GLY A 39 -4.32 1.45 -4.93
C GLY A 39 -5.74 1.87 -4.56
N GLY A 40 -6.56 2.14 -5.57
CA GLY A 40 -7.92 2.65 -5.38
C GLY A 40 -8.82 2.41 -6.60
N PRO A 41 -10.08 2.87 -6.55
CA PRO A 41 -10.68 3.62 -5.44
C PRO A 41 -10.96 2.74 -4.22
N ASN A 42 -10.73 3.28 -3.02
CA ASN A 42 -11.12 2.63 -1.76
C ASN A 42 -11.51 3.70 -0.72
N SER A 43 -12.55 3.43 0.05
CA SER A 43 -12.99 4.30 1.15
C SER A 43 -13.44 3.46 2.33
N ARG A 44 -12.99 3.79 3.53
CA ARG A 44 -13.27 3.01 4.75
C ARG A 44 -13.83 3.90 5.85
N LYS A 45 -14.55 3.28 6.81
CA LYS A 45 -15.17 3.96 7.96
C LYS A 45 -14.42 3.73 9.26
N ASP A 46 -13.57 2.72 9.30
CA ASP A 46 -12.74 2.32 10.43
C ASP A 46 -11.49 3.22 10.56
N TYR A 47 -11.00 3.35 11.80
CA TYR A 47 -9.69 3.90 12.10
C TYR A 47 -8.73 2.77 12.45
N HIS A 48 -7.49 2.85 11.99
CA HIS A 48 -6.44 1.89 12.33
C HIS A 48 -5.67 2.37 13.55
N TYR A 49 -5.55 1.51 14.56
CA TYR A 49 -4.61 1.67 15.65
C TYR A 49 -3.48 0.66 15.45
N ASN A 50 -2.25 1.14 15.37
CA ASN A 50 -1.06 0.33 15.25
C ASN A 50 -0.03 0.78 16.31
N GLU A 51 0.61 -0.17 16.96
CA GLU A 51 1.60 0.11 18.01
C GLU A 51 2.97 0.51 17.41
N SER A 52 3.16 0.29 16.12
CA SER A 52 4.36 0.68 15.36
C SER A 52 4.09 1.84 14.41
N GLU A 53 5.19 2.48 13.98
CA GLU A 53 5.15 3.54 12.99
C GLU A 53 4.80 3.00 11.59
N GLU A 54 4.04 3.77 10.82
CA GLU A 54 3.74 3.51 9.42
C GLU A 54 4.27 4.67 8.55
N LEU A 55 5.07 4.34 7.53
CA LEU A 55 5.59 5.30 6.57
C LEU A 55 4.78 5.24 5.27
N PHE A 56 4.30 6.41 4.83
CA PHE A 56 3.54 6.57 3.59
C PHE A 56 4.30 7.41 2.58
N LEU A 57 4.45 6.88 1.35
CA LEU A 57 4.99 7.59 0.19
C LEU A 57 3.96 7.55 -0.95
N GLN A 58 3.35 8.69 -1.27
CA GLN A 58 2.36 8.77 -2.33
C GLN A 58 3.05 8.78 -3.71
N LEU A 59 2.96 7.67 -4.44
CA LEU A 59 3.59 7.52 -5.75
C LEU A 59 2.78 8.15 -6.90
N LYS A 60 1.43 8.07 -6.84
CA LYS A 60 0.54 8.54 -7.91
C LYS A 60 -0.85 8.89 -7.37
N GLY A 61 -1.40 10.02 -7.84
CA GLY A 61 -2.72 10.51 -7.39
C GLY A 61 -2.69 11.02 -5.95
N ASP A 62 -3.88 11.21 -5.38
CA ASP A 62 -4.05 11.81 -4.06
C ASP A 62 -4.76 10.85 -3.10
N ILE A 63 -4.40 10.96 -1.81
CA ILE A 63 -5.09 10.27 -0.72
C ILE A 63 -5.41 11.25 0.40
N LYS A 64 -6.37 10.87 1.24
CA LYS A 64 -6.67 11.55 2.49
C LYS A 64 -6.61 10.54 3.63
N ILE A 65 -5.73 10.79 4.58
CA ILE A 65 -5.69 10.06 5.85
C ILE A 65 -6.51 10.85 6.85
N LYS A 66 -7.59 10.27 7.35
CA LYS A 66 -8.38 10.86 8.42
C LYS A 66 -7.83 10.38 9.76
N LEU A 67 -7.36 11.30 10.57
CA LEU A 67 -6.93 11.03 11.94
C LEU A 67 -8.09 11.23 12.90
N TYR A 68 -8.10 10.47 13.99
CA TYR A 68 -9.01 10.72 15.10
C TYR A 68 -8.39 11.81 15.98
N TRP A 69 -9.18 12.83 16.30
CA TRP A 69 -8.86 13.85 17.30
C TRP A 69 -10.09 13.99 18.19
#